data_AF-A0A816A1J3-F1
#
_entry.id   AF-A0A816A1J3-F1
#
_cell.length_a   1.000
_cell.length_b   1.000
_cell.length_c   1.000
_cell.angle_alpha   90.00
_cell.angle_beta   90.00
_cell.angle_gamma   90.00
#
_symmetry.space_group_name_H-M   'P 1'
#
loop_
_entity.id
_entity.type
_entity.pdbx_description
1 polymer ?
#
loop_
_entity_poly.entity_id
_entity_poly.type
_entity_poly.pdbx_seq_one_letter_code
_entity_poly.pdbx_strand_id
1 'polypeptide(L)'
;MIAVCDIDYSDDELEYLSYFNIVYAFYRIKSSKTPSERAMKLIEHFKEYILIGIELSHKYKRMDKSPFYNWIYCYVLNQLNSSNSDCDSLISDGVWYLQRLPLELVNWQQYNSMRMDIEINQLAACLTDELYSRKVLPPDERIVHLWNGSPFRLDTGNPFYEEDPTIFLISYWGMRFYNFLEN
;
A
#
# COMPACT_ATOMS: atom_id res chain seq x y z
N MET A 1 10.84 12.44 3.57
CA MET A 1 9.42 12.85 3.53
C MET A 1 8.80 12.42 4.86
N ILE A 2 7.88 13.20 5.41
CA ILE A 2 7.34 13.06 6.77
C ILE A 2 5.97 12.36 6.67
N ALA A 3 5.61 11.47 7.60
CA ALA A 3 4.28 10.88 7.63
C ALA A 3 3.23 12.00 7.63
N VAL A 4 2.32 11.95 6.66
CA VAL A 4 1.27 12.96 6.48
C VAL A 4 0.19 12.71 7.52
N CYS A 5 -0.41 13.80 8.02
CA CYS A 5 -1.61 13.68 8.83
C CYS A 5 -2.73 13.11 7.95
N ASP A 6 -2.96 11.81 8.09
CA ASP A 6 -4.04 11.10 7.44
C ASP A 6 -5.04 10.65 8.51
N ILE A 7 -6.28 11.09 8.32
CA ILE A 7 -7.38 10.90 9.26
C ILE A 7 -8.11 9.58 8.96
N ASP A 8 -7.99 9.05 7.74
CA ASP A 8 -8.69 7.84 7.32
C ASP A 8 -7.94 7.04 6.23
N TYR A 9 -7.24 6.00 6.66
CA TYR A 9 -6.49 5.09 5.79
C TYR A 9 -7.40 4.12 5.02
N SER A 10 -8.70 4.05 5.31
CA SER A 10 -9.63 3.17 4.61
C SER A 10 -9.96 3.66 3.21
N ASP A 11 -9.97 4.99 3.01
CA ASP A 11 -10.18 5.60 1.69
C ASP A 11 -9.04 5.25 0.73
N ASP A 12 -7.79 5.19 1.23
CA ASP A 12 -6.63 4.75 0.44
C ASP A 12 -6.79 3.31 -0.05
N GLU A 13 -7.24 2.39 0.83
CA GLU A 13 -7.45 0.99 0.44
C GLU A 13 -8.49 0.89 -0.70
N LEU A 14 -9.62 1.58 -0.55
CA LEU A 14 -10.68 1.62 -1.56
C LEU A 14 -10.23 2.29 -2.86
N GLU A 15 -9.41 3.34 -2.79
CA GLU A 15 -8.85 4.02 -3.96
C GLU A 15 -7.98 3.04 -4.77
N TYR A 16 -7.04 2.34 -4.13
CA TYR A 16 -6.14 1.41 -4.83
C TYR A 16 -6.88 0.22 -5.42
N LEU A 17 -7.85 -0.34 -4.71
CA LEU A 17 -8.72 -1.40 -5.27
C LEU A 17 -9.50 -0.88 -6.48
N SER A 18 -9.93 0.38 -6.47
CA SER A 18 -10.63 1.00 -7.60
C SER A 18 -9.71 1.15 -8.82
N TYR A 19 -8.47 1.61 -8.63
CA TYR A 19 -7.47 1.64 -9.72
C TYR A 19 -7.17 0.25 -10.26
N PHE A 20 -6.97 -0.73 -9.39
CA PHE A 20 -6.75 -2.12 -9.80
C PHE A 20 -7.90 -2.63 -10.67
N ASN A 21 -9.15 -2.48 -10.20
CA ASN A 21 -10.33 -2.97 -10.88
C ASN A 21 -10.54 -2.32 -12.25
N ILE A 22 -10.43 -0.99 -12.35
CA ILE A 22 -10.64 -0.29 -13.61
C ILE A 22 -9.56 -0.63 -14.64
N VAL A 23 -8.29 -0.69 -14.21
CA VAL A 23 -7.18 -1.02 -15.11
C VAL A 23 -7.21 -2.50 -15.52
N TYR A 24 -7.60 -3.40 -14.62
CA TYR A 24 -7.87 -4.79 -14.99
C TYR A 24 -9.01 -4.93 -15.99
N ALA A 25 -10.11 -4.18 -15.82
CA ALA A 25 -11.18 -4.15 -16.81
C ALA A 25 -10.68 -3.64 -18.17
N PHE A 26 -9.84 -2.61 -18.19
CA PHE A 26 -9.22 -2.10 -19.42
C PHE A 26 -8.34 -3.15 -20.10
N TYR A 27 -7.49 -3.84 -19.32
CA TYR A 27 -6.68 -4.94 -19.82
C TYR A 27 -7.54 -6.04 -20.46
N ARG A 28 -8.64 -6.43 -19.82
CA ARG A 28 -9.57 -7.44 -20.34
C ARG A 28 -10.25 -7.02 -21.65
N ILE A 29 -10.62 -5.74 -21.77
CA ILE A 29 -11.20 -5.17 -23.00
C ILE A 29 -10.15 -5.16 -24.12
N LYS A 30 -8.94 -4.66 -23.84
CA LYS A 30 -7.81 -4.60 -24.78
C LYS A 30 -7.42 -5.99 -25.30
N SER A 31 -7.48 -6.99 -24.43
CA SER A 31 -7.13 -8.40 -24.74
C SER A 31 -8.25 -9.20 -25.39
N SER A 32 -9.44 -8.61 -25.61
CA SER A 32 -10.57 -9.31 -26.23
C SER A 32 -10.33 -9.57 -27.72
N LYS A 33 -10.96 -10.62 -28.29
CA LYS A 33 -10.80 -10.97 -29.73
C LYS A 33 -11.23 -9.86 -30.67
N THR A 34 -12.21 -9.06 -30.27
CA THR A 34 -12.77 -7.93 -31.04
C THR A 34 -12.95 -6.73 -30.11
N PRO A 35 -11.90 -5.95 -29.83
CA PRO A 35 -11.97 -4.79 -28.96
C PRO A 35 -12.91 -3.74 -29.54
N SER A 36 -13.81 -3.20 -28.71
CA SER A 36 -14.69 -2.10 -29.13
C SER A 36 -13.87 -0.83 -29.36
N GLU A 37 -13.91 -0.26 -30.56
CA GLU A 37 -13.22 1.00 -30.89
C GLU A 37 -13.63 2.15 -29.94
N ARG A 38 -14.91 2.21 -29.57
CA ARG A 38 -15.42 3.19 -28.60
C ARG A 38 -14.77 3.00 -27.23
N ALA A 39 -14.67 1.76 -26.76
CA ALA A 39 -14.04 1.47 -25.47
C ALA A 39 -12.55 1.80 -25.50
N MET A 40 -11.85 1.47 -26.59
CA MET A 40 -10.43 1.81 -26.77
C MET A 40 -10.19 3.32 -26.70
N LYS A 41 -11.02 4.12 -27.39
CA LYS A 41 -10.94 5.59 -27.30
C LYS A 41 -11.13 6.06 -25.87
N LEU A 42 -12.15 5.57 -25.16
CA LEU A 42 -12.38 5.96 -23.76
C LEU A 42 -11.18 5.63 -22.86
N ILE A 43 -10.61 4.43 -22.99
CA ILE A 43 -9.44 4.02 -22.21
C ILE A 43 -8.27 4.98 -22.43
N GLU A 44 -7.99 5.35 -23.68
CA GLU A 44 -6.90 6.29 -23.99
C GLU A 44 -7.16 7.69 -23.41
N HIS A 45 -8.41 8.15 -23.32
CA HIS A 45 -8.73 9.44 -22.67
C HIS A 45 -8.57 9.38 -21.14
N PHE A 46 -8.91 8.26 -20.50
CA PHE A 46 -8.79 8.12 -19.04
C PHE A 46 -7.36 7.85 -18.57
N LYS A 47 -6.49 7.35 -19.45
CA LYS A 47 -5.13 6.95 -19.13
C LYS A 47 -4.36 8.04 -18.37
N GLU A 48 -4.36 9.27 -18.88
CA GLU A 48 -3.61 10.38 -18.29
C GLU A 48 -4.12 10.73 -16.89
N TYR A 49 -5.44 10.82 -16.71
CA TYR A 49 -6.04 11.13 -15.41
C TYR A 49 -5.77 10.06 -14.36
N ILE A 50 -5.82 8.77 -14.75
CA ILE A 50 -5.49 7.67 -13.84
C ILE A 50 -4.03 7.75 -13.39
N LEU A 51 -3.10 8.02 -14.33
CA LEU A 51 -1.68 8.16 -14.01
C LEU A 51 -1.43 9.33 -13.05
N ILE A 52 -2.02 10.50 -13.32
CA ILE A 52 -1.89 11.67 -12.44
C ILE A 52 -2.43 11.35 -11.03
N GLY A 53 -3.62 10.75 -10.94
CA GLY A 53 -4.25 10.41 -9.67
C GLY A 53 -3.39 9.43 -8.86
N ILE A 54 -3.05 8.28 -9.45
CA ILE A 54 -2.31 7.25 -8.73
C ILE A 54 -0.88 7.69 -8.38
N GLU A 55 -0.21 8.48 -9.22
CA GLU A 55 1.11 9.05 -8.89
C GLU A 55 1.03 10.01 -7.70
N LEU A 56 -0.03 10.82 -7.63
CA LEU A 56 -0.25 11.73 -6.50
C LEU A 56 -0.49 10.96 -5.20
N SER A 57 -1.39 9.97 -5.22
CA SER A 57 -1.68 9.16 -4.03
C SER A 57 -0.45 8.34 -3.60
N HIS A 58 0.27 7.75 -4.56
CA HIS A 58 1.43 6.91 -4.25
C HIS A 58 2.65 7.70 -3.78
N LYS A 59 2.74 9.00 -4.08
CA LYS A 59 3.82 9.89 -3.59
C LYS A 59 3.98 9.81 -2.08
N TYR A 60 2.87 9.73 -1.34
CA TYR A 60 2.89 9.60 0.11
C TYR A 60 2.83 8.14 0.53
N LYS A 61 2.00 7.33 -0.13
CA LYS A 61 1.75 5.95 0.27
C LYS A 61 2.99 5.04 0.21
N ARG A 62 3.95 5.35 -0.68
CA ARG A 62 5.23 4.63 -0.73
C ARG A 62 6.01 4.68 0.59
N MET A 63 5.74 5.63 1.48
CA MET A 63 6.38 5.71 2.80
C MET A 63 5.97 4.57 3.73
N ASP A 64 4.80 3.97 3.51
CA ASP A 64 4.25 2.87 4.31
C ASP A 64 5.02 1.57 4.06
N LYS A 65 5.78 1.50 2.96
CA LYS A 65 6.47 0.30 2.47
C LYS A 65 5.54 -0.90 2.35
N SER A 66 4.26 -0.64 2.11
CA SER A 66 3.23 -1.67 2.05
C SER A 66 3.34 -2.45 0.74
N PRO A 67 3.50 -3.78 0.78
CA PRO A 67 3.49 -4.59 -0.43
C PRO A 67 2.15 -4.46 -1.17
N PHE A 68 1.02 -4.33 -0.48
CA PHE A 68 -0.31 -4.20 -1.07
C PHE A 68 -0.42 -2.99 -2.00
N TYR A 69 -0.10 -1.79 -1.48
CA TYR A 69 -0.16 -0.56 -2.27
C TYR A 69 0.90 -0.57 -3.38
N ASN A 70 2.11 -1.07 -3.08
CA ASN A 70 3.22 -1.09 -4.04
C ASN A 70 2.95 -1.99 -5.25
N TRP A 71 2.42 -3.20 -5.06
CA TRP A 71 2.18 -4.11 -6.18
C TRP A 71 1.04 -3.61 -7.07
N ILE A 72 -0.02 -3.02 -6.48
CA ILE A 72 -1.13 -2.43 -7.25
C ILE A 72 -0.62 -1.26 -8.09
N TYR A 73 0.18 -0.37 -7.48
CA TYR A 73 0.79 0.75 -8.20
C TYR A 73 1.61 0.29 -9.40
N CYS A 74 2.53 -0.66 -9.18
CA CYS A 74 3.37 -1.21 -10.25
C CYS A 74 2.56 -1.93 -11.33
N TYR A 75 1.51 -2.67 -10.94
CA TYR A 75 0.59 -3.29 -11.88
C TYR A 75 -0.08 -2.22 -12.77
N VAL A 76 -0.62 -1.15 -12.18
CA VAL A 76 -1.30 -0.09 -12.93
C VAL A 76 -0.35 0.57 -13.94
N LEU A 77 0.86 0.90 -13.52
CA LEU A 77 1.84 1.54 -14.40
C LEU A 77 2.28 0.64 -15.55
N ASN A 78 2.52 -0.64 -15.26
CA ASN A 78 2.86 -1.62 -16.29
C ASN A 78 1.73 -1.77 -17.32
N GLN A 79 0.47 -1.86 -16.89
CA GLN A 79 -0.66 -1.98 -17.81
C GLN A 79 -0.92 -0.71 -18.64
N LEU A 80 -0.54 0.46 -18.13
CA LEU A 80 -0.66 1.73 -18.82
C LEU A 80 0.61 2.12 -19.60
N ASN A 81 1.64 1.26 -19.64
CA ASN A 81 2.92 1.53 -20.30
C ASN A 81 3.56 2.86 -19.84
N SER A 82 3.56 3.12 -18.53
CA SER A 82 4.26 4.28 -17.94
C SER A 82 5.67 3.87 -17.51
N SER A 83 6.69 4.59 -18.00
CA SER A 83 8.11 4.32 -17.73
C SER A 83 8.65 5.00 -16.46
N ASN A 84 7.80 5.69 -15.70
CA ASN A 84 8.25 6.62 -14.65
C ASN A 84 8.36 6.02 -13.24
N SER A 85 8.39 4.69 -13.09
CA SER A 85 8.40 4.08 -11.75
C SER A 85 9.66 3.30 -11.40
N ASP A 86 10.08 3.54 -10.17
CA ASP A 86 11.08 2.75 -9.45
C ASP A 86 10.41 1.52 -8.82
N CYS A 87 9.79 0.69 -9.67
CA CYS A 87 9.06 -0.49 -9.21
C CYS A 87 9.98 -1.50 -8.52
N ASP A 88 11.24 -1.62 -8.93
CA ASP A 88 12.20 -2.52 -8.30
C ASP A 88 12.43 -2.16 -6.82
N SER A 89 12.56 -0.86 -6.50
CA SER A 89 12.64 -0.43 -5.09
C SER A 89 11.35 -0.69 -4.33
N LEU A 90 10.19 -0.46 -4.93
CA LEU A 90 8.88 -0.65 -4.28
C LEU A 90 8.59 -2.13 -4.00
N ILE A 91 8.96 -3.01 -4.93
CA ILE A 91 8.88 -4.45 -4.76
C ILE A 91 9.86 -4.91 -3.68
N SER A 92 11.07 -4.35 -3.62
CA SER A 92 12.04 -4.62 -2.55
C SER A 92 11.50 -4.23 -1.17
N ASP A 93 10.82 -3.08 -1.06
CA ASP A 93 10.12 -2.69 0.18
C ASP A 93 9.02 -3.69 0.55
N GLY A 94 8.27 -4.19 -0.44
CA GLY A 94 7.25 -5.21 -0.22
C GLY A 94 7.83 -6.56 0.25
N VAL A 95 8.96 -7.00 -0.33
CA VAL A 95 9.67 -8.21 0.11
C VAL A 95 10.18 -8.04 1.55
N TRP A 96 10.82 -6.91 1.84
CA TRP A 96 11.26 -6.57 3.19
C TRP A 96 10.11 -6.61 4.20
N TYR A 97 8.94 -6.09 3.82
CA TYR A 97 7.75 -6.12 4.67
C TYR A 97 7.30 -7.55 4.94
N LEU A 98 7.12 -8.37 3.89
CA LEU A 98 6.61 -9.73 4.01
C LEU A 98 7.57 -10.65 4.78
N GLN A 99 8.89 -10.43 4.66
CA GLN A 99 9.90 -11.18 5.42
C GLN A 99 9.89 -10.84 6.92
N ARG A 100 9.46 -9.62 7.26
CA ARG A 100 9.42 -9.14 8.65
C ARG A 100 8.02 -9.18 9.26
N LEU A 101 6.99 -9.56 8.52
CA LEU A 101 5.66 -9.73 9.07
C LEU A 101 5.68 -10.88 10.10
N PRO A 102 5.22 -10.66 11.35
CA PRO A 102 5.17 -11.72 12.34
C PRO A 102 4.21 -12.83 11.90
N LEU A 103 4.55 -14.08 12.24
CA LEU A 103 3.69 -15.23 11.99
C LEU A 103 2.45 -15.24 12.89
N GLU A 104 2.56 -14.67 14.09
CA GLU A 104 1.45 -14.46 15.01
C GLU A 104 0.79 -13.12 14.69
N LEU A 105 -0.52 -13.14 14.43
CA LEU A 105 -1.29 -11.96 14.03
C LEU A 105 -2.10 -11.35 15.19
N VAL A 106 -1.86 -11.84 16.43
CA VAL A 106 -2.42 -11.25 17.64
C VAL A 106 -1.92 -9.81 17.76
N ASN A 107 -2.83 -8.88 18.04
CA ASN A 107 -2.53 -7.47 18.14
C ASN A 107 -1.94 -7.15 19.53
N TRP A 108 -0.72 -7.61 19.78
CA TRP A 108 -0.01 -7.37 21.03
C TRP A 108 0.15 -5.88 21.29
N GLN A 109 -0.12 -5.45 22.52
CA GLN A 109 0.12 -4.08 22.94
C GLN A 109 1.60 -3.73 22.80
N GLN A 110 1.91 -2.65 22.10
CA GLN A 110 3.26 -2.13 21.96
C GLN A 110 3.35 -0.67 22.43
N TYR A 111 4.51 -0.29 22.97
CA TYR A 111 4.82 1.05 23.47
C TYR A 111 6.15 1.52 22.88
N ASN A 112 6.14 1.88 21.59
CA ASN A 112 7.35 2.28 20.88
C ASN A 112 7.76 3.74 21.15
N SER A 113 6.90 4.58 21.73
CA SER A 113 7.24 5.99 22.03
C SER A 113 8.39 6.16 23.02
N MET A 114 8.67 5.15 23.84
CA MET A 114 9.78 5.15 24.81
C MET A 114 11.14 4.85 24.17
N ARG A 115 11.17 4.42 22.90
CA ARG A 115 12.40 4.09 22.19
C ARG A 115 13.16 5.35 21.80
N MET A 116 14.42 5.43 22.21
CA MET A 116 15.29 6.58 21.94
C MET A 116 15.71 6.69 20.47
N ASP A 117 15.64 5.59 19.70
CA ASP A 117 15.98 5.56 18.28
C ASP A 117 14.84 6.04 17.36
N ILE A 118 13.65 6.28 17.91
CA ILE A 118 12.46 6.67 17.14
C ILE A 118 12.27 8.19 17.17
N GLU A 119 12.26 8.79 15.98
CA GLU A 119 11.87 10.19 15.83
C GLU A 119 10.33 10.33 15.82
N ILE A 120 9.78 10.95 16.86
CA ILE A 120 8.35 11.25 16.95
C ILE A 120 7.99 12.37 15.96
N ASN A 121 6.94 12.14 15.19
CA ASN A 121 6.39 13.11 14.26
C ASN A 121 5.37 14.02 14.97
N GLN A 122 5.88 15.08 15.59
CA GLN A 122 5.04 16.08 16.29
C GLN A 122 3.99 16.75 15.37
N LEU A 123 4.19 16.75 14.06
CA LEU A 123 3.28 17.35 13.08
C LEU A 123 2.21 16.39 12.56
N ALA A 124 2.35 15.08 12.82
CA ALA A 124 1.34 14.07 12.45
C ALA A 124 0.35 13.76 13.56
N ALA A 125 0.45 14.41 14.72
CA ALA A 125 -0.64 14.42 15.70
C ALA A 125 -1.85 15.12 15.05
N CYS A 126 -2.73 14.32 14.47
CA CYS A 126 -3.98 14.77 13.84
C CYS A 126 -5.04 15.07 14.93
N LEU A 127 -6.32 14.80 14.64
CA LEU A 127 -7.44 14.85 15.58
C LEU A 127 -7.37 13.78 16.70
N THR A 128 -6.25 13.06 16.83
CA THR A 128 -6.06 11.97 17.79
C THR A 128 -4.88 12.30 18.71
N ASP A 129 -4.98 11.89 19.97
CA ASP A 129 -3.89 12.01 20.96
C ASP A 129 -2.82 10.90 20.77
N GLU A 130 -2.77 10.26 19.61
CA GLU A 130 -1.86 9.16 19.31
C GLU A 130 -0.47 9.67 18.90
N LEU A 131 0.57 8.88 19.21
CA LEU A 131 1.94 9.19 18.84
C LEU A 131 2.33 8.49 17.54
N TYR A 132 2.91 9.25 16.62
CA TYR A 132 3.32 8.79 15.29
C TYR A 132 4.84 8.88 15.13
N SER A 133 5.43 7.90 14.44
CA SER A 133 6.82 7.94 13.97
C SER A 133 6.95 8.79 12.72
N ARG A 134 8.15 9.35 12.49
CA ARG A 134 8.48 10.00 11.20
C ARG A 134 8.75 9.02 10.07
N LYS A 135 9.20 7.80 10.39
CA LYS A 135 9.52 6.73 9.45
C LYS A 135 8.80 5.47 9.88
N VAL A 136 8.33 4.69 8.91
CA VAL A 136 7.64 3.44 9.20
C VAL A 136 8.57 2.50 9.97
N LEU A 137 8.04 1.93 11.05
CA LEU A 137 8.74 0.88 11.77
C LEU A 137 8.61 -0.44 11.02
N PRO A 138 9.61 -1.33 11.17
CA PRO A 138 9.48 -2.68 10.66
C PRO A 138 8.22 -3.40 11.15
N PRO A 139 7.58 -4.25 10.32
CA PRO A 139 6.32 -4.91 10.69
C PRO A 139 6.38 -5.74 11.99
N ASP A 140 7.53 -6.31 12.31
CA ASP A 140 7.82 -7.05 13.56
C ASP A 140 8.08 -6.15 14.78
N GLU A 141 8.22 -4.83 14.58
CA GLU A 141 8.47 -3.84 15.64
C GLU A 141 7.27 -2.90 15.86
N ARG A 142 6.11 -3.22 15.28
CA ARG A 142 4.86 -2.46 15.45
C ARG A 142 3.68 -3.42 15.54
N ILE A 143 2.48 -2.89 15.84
CA ILE A 143 1.28 -3.70 15.81
C ILE A 143 0.97 -4.23 14.40
N VAL A 144 0.36 -5.41 14.36
CA VAL A 144 -0.28 -5.94 13.16
C VAL A 144 -1.60 -5.18 12.94
N HIS A 145 -1.86 -4.78 11.70
CA HIS A 145 -3.11 -4.16 11.26
C HIS A 145 -3.32 -4.41 9.77
N LEU A 146 -4.58 -4.36 9.35
CA LEU A 146 -4.98 -4.35 7.95
C LEU A 146 -4.46 -3.12 7.20
N TRP A 147 -4.56 -3.13 5.86
CA TRP A 147 -3.99 -2.07 5.02
C TRP A 147 -4.63 -0.70 5.23
N ASN A 148 -5.85 -0.65 5.76
CA ASN A 148 -6.54 0.56 6.21
C ASN A 148 -6.10 1.07 7.60
N GLY A 149 -4.99 0.58 8.14
CA GLY A 149 -4.41 1.07 9.39
C GLY A 149 -3.16 1.91 9.15
N SER A 150 -2.88 2.84 10.08
CA SER A 150 -1.65 3.62 10.02
C SER A 150 -0.43 2.80 10.49
N PRO A 151 0.63 2.67 9.66
CA PRO A 151 1.84 1.96 10.03
C PRO A 151 2.81 2.79 10.89
N PHE A 152 2.46 4.05 11.15
CA PHE A 152 3.29 4.99 11.89
C PHE A 152 2.93 5.10 13.38
N ARG A 153 1.79 4.54 13.81
CA ARG A 153 1.35 4.56 15.21
C ARG A 153 2.33 3.82 16.11
N LEU A 154 2.73 4.45 17.21
CA LEU A 154 3.77 3.96 18.12
C LEU A 154 3.20 3.14 19.28
N ASP A 155 2.11 3.63 19.89
CA ASP A 155 1.62 3.13 21.17
C ASP A 155 0.16 2.67 21.01
N THR A 156 -0.04 1.40 20.71
CA THR A 156 -1.36 0.84 20.44
C THR A 156 -1.36 -0.69 20.55
N GLY A 157 -2.54 -1.28 20.44
CA GLY A 157 -2.76 -2.73 20.39
C GLY A 157 -3.91 -3.19 21.28
N ASN A 158 -4.33 -4.43 21.09
CA ASN A 158 -5.31 -5.08 21.94
C ASN A 158 -5.11 -6.61 21.89
N PRO A 159 -4.57 -7.23 22.96
CA PRO A 159 -4.21 -8.65 22.96
C PRO A 159 -5.41 -9.60 22.86
N PHE A 160 -6.64 -9.09 22.94
CA PHE A 160 -7.87 -9.85 22.73
C PHE A 160 -8.33 -9.87 21.27
N TYR A 161 -7.58 -9.24 20.36
CA TYR A 161 -7.88 -9.16 18.94
C TYR A 161 -6.72 -9.77 18.15
N GLU A 162 -7.07 -10.43 17.05
CA GLU A 162 -6.16 -11.04 16.10
C GLU A 162 -6.60 -10.59 14.70
N GLU A 163 -5.62 -10.19 13.89
CA GLU A 163 -5.86 -9.82 12.50
C GLU A 163 -5.92 -11.07 11.61
N ASP A 164 -6.62 -10.97 10.49
CA ASP A 164 -6.72 -12.07 9.55
C ASP A 164 -5.51 -12.13 8.58
N PRO A 165 -5.18 -13.30 8.02
CA PRO A 165 -3.98 -13.47 7.20
C PRO A 165 -4.03 -12.77 5.84
N THR A 166 -5.11 -12.05 5.50
CA THR A 166 -5.24 -11.30 4.24
C THR A 166 -4.09 -10.33 4.04
N ILE A 167 -3.55 -9.73 5.11
CA ILE A 167 -2.36 -8.86 5.07
C ILE A 167 -1.24 -9.54 4.27
N PHE A 168 -0.89 -10.78 4.63
CA PHE A 168 0.10 -11.54 3.89
C PHE A 168 -0.43 -12.02 2.54
N LEU A 169 -1.61 -12.63 2.53
CA LEU A 169 -2.12 -13.38 1.37
C LEU A 169 -2.33 -12.49 0.14
N ILE A 170 -3.04 -11.36 0.27
CA ILE A 170 -3.36 -10.51 -0.89
C ILE A 170 -2.10 -9.89 -1.49
N SER A 171 -1.15 -9.56 -0.64
CA SER A 171 0.12 -8.94 -1.02
C SER A 171 1.05 -9.95 -1.68
N TYR A 172 1.29 -11.08 -1.02
CA TYR A 172 2.15 -12.13 -1.54
C TYR A 172 1.59 -12.67 -2.85
N TRP A 173 0.31 -13.06 -2.90
CA TRP A 173 -0.27 -13.60 -4.13
C TRP A 173 -0.40 -12.57 -5.23
N GLY A 174 -0.68 -11.30 -4.91
CA GLY A 174 -0.66 -10.21 -5.90
C GLY A 174 0.72 -10.06 -6.55
N MET A 175 1.78 -10.00 -5.73
CA MET A 175 3.15 -9.91 -6.22
C MET A 175 3.58 -11.15 -7.01
N ARG A 176 3.22 -12.36 -6.56
CA ARG A 176 3.49 -13.60 -7.29
C ARG A 176 2.75 -13.67 -8.61
N PHE A 177 1.44 -13.37 -8.62
CA PHE A 177 0.58 -13.51 -9.79
C PHE A 177 1.01 -12.60 -10.95
N TYR A 178 1.46 -11.39 -10.63
CA TYR A 178 1.96 -10.43 -11.63
C TYR A 178 3.47 -10.55 -11.89
N ASN A 179 4.11 -11.63 -11.44
CA ASN A 179 5.54 -11.93 -11.66
C ASN A 179 6.49 -10.82 -11.15
N PHE A 180 6.15 -10.18 -10.03
CA PHE A 180 7.04 -9.22 -9.38
C PHE A 180 8.08 -9.91 -8.47
N LEU A 181 7.85 -11.16 -8.09
CA LEU A 181 8.79 -11.94 -7.30
C LEU A 181 9.53 -12.91 -8.21
N GLU A 182 10.85 -13.00 -8.03
CA GLU A 182 11.65 -14.05 -8.65
C GLU A 182 11.20 -15.44 -8.14
N ASN A 183 11.36 -16.46 -8.99
CA ASN A 183 11.00 -17.84 -8.67
C ASN A 183 12.03 -18.55 -7.80
#